data_AF-A0A7K9CLW9-F1
#
_entry.id   AF-A0A7K9CLW9-F1
#
_cell.length_a   1.000
_cell.length_b   1.000
_cell.length_c   1.000
_cell.angle_alpha   90.00
_cell.angle_beta   90.00
_cell.angle_gamma   90.00
#
_symmetry.space_group_name_H-M   'P 1'
#
loop_
_entity.id
_entity.type
_entity.pdbx_description
1 polymer ?
#
loop_
_entity_poly.entity_id
_entity_poly.type
_entity_poly.pdbx_seq_one_letter_code
_entity_poly.pdbx_strand_id
1 'polypeptide(L)'
;RHCLCQQHCVCAQGCYWKDLSRLGRELDKLVALPAAPHPLPPPQAANWIPVPRWCGDLRDQELLQLLPVLAQLGREVRSGGRGGAD
;
A
#
# COMPACT_ATOMS: atom_id res chain seq x y z
N ARG A 1 -5.25 16.17 3.57
CA ARG A 1 -4.96 15.40 2.34
C ARG A 1 -3.49 15.59 2.01
N HIS A 2 -2.74 14.52 1.78
CA HIS A 2 -1.32 14.59 1.39
C HIS A 2 -1.17 14.02 -0.03
N CYS A 3 -0.38 14.68 -0.88
CA CYS A 3 -0.09 14.23 -2.23
C CYS A 3 1.42 14.03 -2.37
N LEU A 4 1.84 12.82 -2.73
CA LEU A 4 3.25 12.50 -2.99
C LEU A 4 3.39 12.13 -4.47
N CYS A 5 4.24 12.86 -5.18
CA CYS A 5 4.63 12.58 -6.56
C CYS A 5 6.03 11.94 -6.64
N GLN A 6 6.49 11.65 -7.87
CA GLN A 6 7.74 10.93 -8.16
C GLN A 6 8.98 11.50 -7.44
N GLN A 7 9.06 12.81 -7.22
CA GLN A 7 10.18 13.44 -6.49
C GLN A 7 10.35 12.95 -5.04
N HIS A 8 9.31 12.34 -4.46
CA HIS A 8 9.34 11.75 -3.12
C HIS A 8 9.67 10.25 -3.14
N CYS A 9 9.78 9.63 -4.32
CA CYS A 9 10.18 8.24 -4.46
C CYS A 9 11.69 8.08 -4.27
N VAL A 10 12.11 6.88 -3.90
CA VAL A 10 13.52 6.49 -3.98
C VAL A 10 13.81 6.08 -5.42
N CYS A 11 14.87 6.64 -6.00
CA CYS A 11 15.35 6.27 -7.32
C CYS A 11 16.58 5.38 -7.16
N ALA A 12 16.51 4.14 -7.65
CA ALA A 12 17.62 3.21 -7.70
C ALA A 12 17.65 2.56 -9.08
N GLN A 13 18.80 2.61 -9.76
CA GLN A 13 19.00 1.99 -11.08
C GLN A 13 17.96 2.43 -12.13
N GLY A 14 17.54 3.70 -12.09
CA GLY A 14 16.54 4.24 -13.01
C GLY A 14 15.09 3.84 -12.70
N CYS A 15 14.86 3.08 -11.63
CA CYS A 15 13.53 2.69 -11.17
C CYS A 15 13.12 3.54 -9.95
N TYR A 16 11.88 4.04 -9.99
CA TYR A 16 11.28 4.79 -8.89
C TYR A 16 10.38 3.88 -8.07
N TRP A 17 10.58 3.84 -6.76
CA TRP A 17 9.72 3.10 -5.85
C TRP A 17 9.35 3.93 -4.62
N LYS A 18 8.20 3.62 -4.05
CA LYS A 18 7.65 4.31 -2.88
C LYS A 18 8.11 3.59 -1.62
N ASP A 19 9.08 4.17 -0.93
CA ASP A 19 9.51 3.68 0.37
C ASP A 19 8.52 4.12 1.46
N LEU A 20 7.76 3.16 1.98
CA LEU A 20 6.72 3.44 2.97
C LEU A 20 7.30 3.84 4.34
N SER A 21 8.56 3.48 4.63
CA SER A 21 9.23 3.88 5.87
C SER A 21 9.41 5.40 5.99
N ARG A 22 9.45 6.09 4.85
CA ARG A 22 9.58 7.56 4.78
C ARG A 22 8.29 8.31 5.09
N LEU A 23 7.18 7.61 5.31
CA LEU A 23 5.88 8.23 5.61
C LEU A 23 5.71 8.62 7.08
N GLY A 24 6.65 8.23 7.96
CA GLY A 24 6.58 8.53 9.40
C GLY A 24 5.41 7.84 10.09
N ARG A 25 5.04 6.65 9.62
CA ARG A 25 3.94 5.81 10.14
C ARG A 25 4.47 4.42 10.39
N GLU A 26 3.92 3.74 11.38
CA GLU A 26 4.29 2.36 11.68
C GLU A 26 3.91 1.46 10.49
N LEU A 27 4.85 0.63 10.03
CA LEU A 27 4.68 -0.19 8.83
C LEU A 27 3.56 -1.24 9.01
N ASP A 28 3.32 -1.72 10.22
CA ASP A 28 2.22 -2.64 10.57
C ASP A 28 0.81 -2.03 10.35
N LYS A 29 0.72 -0.69 10.34
CA LYS A 29 -0.53 0.07 10.13
C LYS A 29 -0.63 0.67 8.72
N LEU A 30 0.27 0.27 7.82
CA LEU A 30 0.37 0.79 6.47
C LEU A 30 0.06 -0.29 5.43
N VAL A 31 -0.77 0.08 4.45
CA VAL A 31 -1.00 -0.70 3.24
C VAL A 31 -0.86 0.19 2.02
N ALA A 32 -0.35 -0.37 0.92
CA ALA A 32 -0.17 0.31 -0.34
C ALA A 32 -0.86 -0.47 -1.47
N LEU A 33 -1.57 0.26 -2.34
CA LEU A 33 -2.14 -0.24 -3.58
C LEU A 33 -1.21 0.20 -4.73
N PRO A 34 -0.53 -0.72 -5.44
CA PRO A 34 0.31 -0.35 -6.56
C PRO A 34 -0.54 -0.04 -7.79
N ALA A 35 -0.18 1.02 -8.50
CA ALA A 35 -0.70 1.32 -9.84
C ALA A 35 0.33 0.98 -10.94
N ALA A 36 1.49 0.44 -10.56
CA ALA A 36 2.66 0.34 -11.44
C ALA A 36 2.85 -1.09 -11.99
N PRO A 37 3.32 -1.23 -13.24
CA PRO A 37 3.60 -2.52 -13.88
C PRO A 37 4.95 -3.14 -13.47
N HIS A 38 5.69 -2.53 -12.53
CA HIS A 38 7.01 -3.02 -12.12
C HIS A 38 6.88 -4.00 -10.95
N PRO A 39 7.66 -5.09 -10.90
CA PRO A 39 7.71 -5.95 -9.73
C PRO A 39 8.03 -5.13 -8.49
N LEU A 40 7.22 -5.31 -7.45
CA LEU A 40 7.40 -4.65 -6.18
C LEU A 40 8.80 -5.01 -5.63
N PRO A 41 9.63 -4.04 -5.25
CA PRO A 41 10.94 -4.36 -4.71
C PRO A 41 10.79 -5.19 -3.42
N PRO A 42 11.76 -6.07 -3.08
CA PRO A 42 11.67 -6.98 -1.94
C PRO A 42 11.30 -6.36 -0.58
N PRO A 43 11.79 -5.16 -0.19
CA PRO A 43 11.39 -4.57 1.08
C PRO A 43 9.90 -4.23 1.11
N GLN A 44 9.25 -4.48 2.24
CA GLN A 44 7.85 -4.09 2.49
C GLN A 44 6.83 -4.85 1.62
N ALA A 45 7.18 -5.99 1.01
CA ALA A 45 6.28 -6.83 0.22
C ALA A 45 4.93 -7.12 0.94
N ALA A 46 4.97 -7.33 2.25
CA ALA A 46 3.80 -7.58 3.09
C ALA A 46 2.80 -6.40 3.17
N ASN A 47 3.26 -5.18 2.86
CA ASN A 47 2.41 -3.98 2.87
C ASN A 47 1.68 -3.76 1.55
N TRP A 48 1.96 -4.53 0.51
CA TRP A 48 1.38 -4.34 -0.81
C TRP A 48 0.20 -5.28 -1.03
N ILE A 49 -0.94 -4.71 -1.41
CA ILE A 49 -2.08 -5.49 -1.88
C ILE A 49 -2.01 -5.51 -3.41
N PRO A 50 -1.85 -6.69 -4.05
CA PRO A 50 -1.82 -6.77 -5.50
C PRO A 50 -3.18 -6.40 -6.06
N VAL A 51 -3.19 -5.49 -7.04
CA VAL A 51 -4.40 -5.11 -7.78
C VAL A 51 -4.08 -5.26 -9.26
N PRO A 52 -4.90 -5.98 -10.04
CA PRO A 52 -4.72 -6.05 -11.48
C PRO A 52 -4.69 -4.66 -12.10
N ARG A 53 -3.81 -4.49 -13.10
CA ARG A 53 -3.79 -3.26 -13.88
C ARG A 53 -5.11 -3.15 -14.64
N TRP A 54 -5.77 -2.01 -14.53
CA TRP A 54 -6.94 -1.71 -15.35
C TRP A 54 -6.53 -1.58 -16.83
N CYS A 55 -7.19 -2.35 -17.69
CA CYS A 55 -6.91 -2.43 -19.13
C CYS A 55 -8.05 -1.89 -20.00
N GLY A 56 -8.99 -1.14 -19.42
CA GLY A 56 -10.10 -0.51 -20.16
C GLY A 56 -11.45 -1.22 -20.06
N ASP A 57 -11.57 -2.33 -19.33
CA ASP A 57 -12.86 -2.99 -19.13
C ASP A 57 -13.77 -2.12 -18.25
N LEU A 58 -14.93 -1.74 -18.77
CA LEU A 58 -15.95 -0.96 -18.05
C LEU A 58 -16.70 -1.79 -17.00
N ARG A 59 -16.57 -3.11 -17.06
CA ARG A 59 -17.13 -4.04 -16.07
C ARG A 59 -16.11 -4.45 -15.01
N ASP A 60 -14.90 -3.88 -15.03
CA ASP A 60 -13.90 -4.10 -13.99
C ASP A 60 -14.46 -3.67 -12.63
N GLN A 61 -14.34 -4.56 -11.64
CA GLN A 61 -14.77 -4.31 -10.27
C GLN A 61 -13.65 -4.57 -9.26
N GLU A 62 -12.39 -4.68 -9.69
CA GLU A 62 -11.27 -5.10 -8.84
C GLU A 62 -11.15 -4.19 -7.61
N LEU A 63 -11.25 -2.87 -7.80
CA LEU A 63 -11.22 -1.91 -6.70
C LEU A 63 -12.42 -2.04 -5.75
N LEU A 64 -13.59 -2.44 -6.25
CA LEU A 64 -14.77 -2.68 -5.41
C LEU A 64 -14.60 -3.95 -4.57
N GLN A 65 -13.98 -4.98 -5.14
CA GLN A 65 -13.67 -6.23 -4.44
C GLN A 65 -12.66 -6.03 -3.29
N LEU A 66 -11.88 -4.94 -3.29
CA LEU A 66 -10.98 -4.60 -2.18
C LEU A 66 -11.69 -4.03 -0.94
N LEU A 67 -12.91 -3.50 -1.09
CA LEU A 67 -13.61 -2.81 0.01
C LEU A 67 -13.78 -3.68 1.28
N PRO A 68 -14.20 -4.95 1.20
CA PRO A 68 -14.35 -5.79 2.38
C PRO A 68 -13.02 -6.05 3.09
N VAL A 69 -11.94 -6.27 2.33
CA VAL A 69 -10.59 -6.52 2.86
C VAL A 69 -10.07 -5.28 3.59
N LEU A 70 -10.17 -4.11 2.96
CA LEU A 70 -9.76 -2.84 3.58
C LEU A 70 -10.58 -2.52 4.84
N ALA A 71 -11.88 -2.83 4.82
CA ALA A 71 -12.74 -2.65 5.99
C ALA A 71 -12.32 -3.56 7.16
N GLN A 72 -11.95 -4.81 6.87
CA GLN A 72 -11.46 -5.77 7.86
C GLN A 72 -10.13 -5.31 8.46
N LEU A 73 -9.13 -5.00 7.63
CA LEU A 73 -7.82 -4.49 8.08
C LEU A 73 -7.97 -3.23 8.96
N GLY A 74 -8.87 -2.32 8.59
CA GLY A 74 -9.17 -1.15 9.39
C GLY A 74 -9.70 -1.49 10.79
N ARG A 75 -10.45 -2.58 10.96
CA ARG A 75 -10.93 -3.03 12.28
C ARG A 75 -9.80 -3.62 13.12
N GLU A 76 -8.92 -4.40 12.50
CA GLU A 76 -7.78 -5.03 13.19
C GLU A 76 -6.81 -3.99 13.76
N VAL A 77 -6.46 -2.97 12.96
CA VAL A 77 -5.61 -1.85 13.41
C VAL A 77 -6.20 -1.14 14.64
N ARG A 78 -7.53 -0.99 14.71
CA ARG A 78 -8.21 -0.35 15.86
C ARG A 78 -8.26 -1.24 17.10
N SER A 79 -8.14 -2.55 16.91
CA SER A 79 -8.24 -3.54 17.99
C SER A 79 -6.91 -3.74 18.72
N GLY A 80 -5.78 -3.50 18.05
CA GLY A 80 -4.42 -3.63 18.60
C GLY A 80 -3.95 -2.53 19.57
N GLY A 81 -4.86 -1.68 20.08
CA GLY A 81 -4.53 -0.56 20.99
C GLY A 81 -4.21 -0.92 22.44
N ARG A 82 -3.99 -2.21 22.78
CA ARG A 82 -3.55 -2.65 24.11
C ARG A 82 -2.49 -3.73 23.98
N GLY A 83 -1.22 -3.36 24.14
CA GLY A 83 -0.12 -4.32 24.22
C GLY A 83 1.23 -3.66 23.99
N GLY A 84 1.75 -2.99 25.01
CA GLY A 84 3.06 -2.33 24.98
C GLY A 84 3.40 -1.70 26.33
N ALA A 85 3.32 -2.53 27.39
CA ALA A 85 3.98 -2.28 28.66
C ALA A 85 4.73 -3.58 28.99
N ASP A 86 5.99 -3.64 28.56
CA ASP A 86 7.13 -4.24 29.26
C ASP A 86 8.41 -3.64 28.67
#